data_AF-A0A938DXD6-F1
#
_entry.id   AF-A0A938DXD6-F1
#
_cell.length_a   1.000
_cell.length_b   1.000
_cell.length_c   1.000
_cell.angle_alpha   90.00
_cell.angle_beta   90.00
_cell.angle_gamma   90.00
#
_symmetry.space_group_name_H-M   'P 1'
#
loop_
_entity.id
_entity.type
_entity.pdbx_description
1 polymer ?
#
loop_
_entity_poly.entity_id
_entity_poly.type
_entity_poly.pdbx_seq_one_letter_code
_entity_poly.pdbx_strand_id
1 'polypeptide(L)' 'DASLALRNHLAVRDVLRSDPELRRRYGELKLDLASRDIADSDAYVAAKSPVLQEVLHASGRFSPTEFATIEALNNAPDAG' A
#
# COMPACT_ATOMS: atom_id res chain seq x y z
N ASP A 1 16.92 2.36 14.20
CA ASP A 1 15.50 2.12 13.94
C ASP A 1 15.25 2.26 12.44
N ALA A 2 14.50 1.35 11.82
CA ALA A 2 14.20 1.45 10.39
C ALA A 2 13.16 2.56 10.16
N SER A 3 13.29 3.35 9.09
CA SER A 3 12.27 4.37 8.76
C SER A 3 10.89 3.72 8.60
N LEU A 4 9.82 4.47 8.90
CA LEU A 4 8.44 3.99 8.76
C LEU A 4 8.16 3.46 7.35
N ALA A 5 8.73 4.10 6.33
CA ALA A 5 8.67 3.65 4.93
C ALA A 5 9.28 2.26 4.72
N LEU A 6 10.47 2.00 5.30
CA LEU A 6 11.11 0.68 5.20
C LEU A 6 10.28 -0.40 5.90
N ARG A 7 9.76 -0.10 7.10
CA ARG A 7 8.88 -1.02 7.84
C ARG A 7 7.60 -1.33 7.04
N ASN A 8 6.97 -0.33 6.45
CA ASN A 8 5.80 -0.47 5.57
C ASN A 8 6.10 -1.45 4.42
N HIS A 9 7.16 -1.21 3.65
CA HIS A 9 7.52 -2.08 2.52
C HIS A 9 7.79 -3.52 2.94
N LEU A 10 8.48 -3.73 4.06
CA LEU A 10 8.75 -5.07 4.58
C LEU A 10 7.46 -5.78 5.03
N ALA A 11 6.56 -5.08 5.71
CA ALA A 11 5.28 -5.63 6.13
C ALA A 11 4.42 -6.07 4.93
N VAL A 12 4.28 -5.20 3.92
CA VAL A 12 3.56 -5.54 2.68
C VAL A 12 4.16 -6.77 2.01
N ARG A 13 5.48 -6.79 1.83
CA ARG A 13 6.18 -7.90 1.19
C ARG A 13 5.98 -9.22 1.95
N ASP A 14 6.07 -9.19 3.27
CA ASP A 14 5.95 -10.40 4.09
C ASP A 14 4.52 -10.94 4.06
N VAL A 15 3.50 -10.08 4.22
CA VAL A 15 2.08 -10.48 4.16
C VAL A 15 1.72 -11.06 2.80
N LEU A 16 2.10 -10.41 1.69
CA LEU A 16 1.78 -10.89 0.35
C LEU A 16 2.51 -12.20 -0.03
N ARG A 17 3.58 -12.56 0.69
CA ARG A 17 4.23 -13.86 0.54
C ARG A 17 3.46 -14.96 1.25
N SER A 18 2.95 -14.68 2.45
CA SER A 18 2.21 -15.65 3.27
C SER A 18 0.72 -15.76 2.94
N ASP A 19 0.12 -14.74 2.33
CA ASP A 19 -1.31 -14.71 1.98
C ASP A 19 -1.50 -14.69 0.44
N PRO A 20 -1.82 -15.85 -0.17
CA PRO A 20 -2.02 -15.94 -1.62
C PRO A 20 -3.26 -15.20 -2.12
N GLU A 21 -4.29 -15.02 -1.28
CA GLU A 21 -5.53 -14.35 -1.68
C GLU A 21 -5.34 -12.83 -1.70
N LEU A 22 -4.71 -12.27 -0.66
CA LEU A 22 -4.31 -10.85 -0.68
C LEU A 22 -3.34 -10.55 -1.83
N ARG A 23 -2.42 -11.48 -2.13
CA ARG A 23 -1.53 -11.36 -3.30
C ARG A 23 -2.29 -11.33 -4.61
N ARG A 24 -3.29 -12.20 -4.79
CA ARG A 24 -4.13 -12.23 -5.99
C ARG A 24 -4.88 -10.91 -6.17
N ARG A 25 -5.58 -10.46 -5.14
CA ARG A 25 -6.35 -9.19 -5.15
C ARG A 25 -5.46 -7.98 -5.44
N TYR A 26 -4.29 -7.91 -4.81
CA TYR A 26 -3.34 -6.84 -5.08
C TYR A 26 -2.76 -6.90 -6.50
N GLY A 27 -2.54 -8.10 -7.03
CA GLY A 27 -2.14 -8.32 -8.42
C GLY A 27 -3.19 -7.82 -9.41
N GLU A 28 -4.45 -8.22 -9.22
CA GLU A 28 -5.60 -7.81 -10.03
C GLU A 28 -5.78 -6.29 -10.03
N LEU A 29 -5.69 -5.66 -8.86
CA LEU A 29 -5.75 -4.20 -8.75
C LEU A 29 -4.65 -3.52 -9.57
N LYS A 30 -3.40 -4.00 -9.50
CA LYS A 30 -2.31 -3.41 -10.28
C LYS A 30 -2.53 -3.53 -11.79
N LEU A 31 -3.09 -4.66 -12.25
CA LEU A 31 -3.39 -4.89 -13.67
C LEU A 31 -4.54 -4.00 -14.14
N ASP A 32 -5.62 -3.91 -13.36
CA ASP A 32 -6.74 -3.01 -13.63
C ASP A 32 -6.27 -1.55 -13.69
N LEU A 33 -5.50 -1.10 -12.69
CA LEU A 33 -4.94 0.26 -12.69
C LEU A 33 -3.99 0.52 -13.85
N ALA A 34 -3.15 -0.46 -14.25
CA ALA A 34 -2.27 -0.32 -15.40
C ALA A 34 -3.02 -0.25 -16.75
N SER A 35 -4.28 -0.71 -16.79
CA SER A 35 -5.13 -0.60 -17.96
C SER A 35 -5.85 0.76 -18.07
N ARG A 36 -5.80 1.58 -17.01
CA ARG A 36 -6.43 2.90 -16.94
C ARG A 36 -5.43 3.98 -17.34
N ASP A 37 -5.94 5.04 -17.96
CA ASP A 37 -5.15 6.26 -18.21
C ASP A 37 -5.05 7.06 -16.91
N ILE A 38 -4.06 6.73 -16.09
CA ILE A 38 -3.80 7.39 -14.82
C ILE A 38 -2.77 8.49 -15.06
N ALA A 39 -3.17 9.73 -14.76
CA ALA A 39 -2.46 10.94 -15.15
C ALA A 39 -1.03 11.04 -14.57
N ASP A 40 -0.78 10.51 -13.37
CA ASP A 40 0.51 10.57 -12.72
C ASP A 40 0.75 9.40 -11.72
N SER A 41 1.97 9.32 -11.22
CA SER A 41 2.39 8.25 -10.30
C SER A 41 1.71 8.33 -8.94
N ASP A 42 1.30 9.51 -8.49
CA ASP A 42 0.67 9.72 -7.18
C ASP A 42 -0.76 9.21 -7.19
N ALA A 43 -1.52 9.52 -8.25
CA ALA A 43 -2.83 8.94 -8.49
C ALA A 43 -2.75 7.40 -8.59
N TYR A 44 -1.67 6.86 -9.16
CA TYR A 44 -1.45 5.41 -9.21
C TYR A 44 -1.14 4.80 -7.84
N VAL A 45 -0.44 5.52 -6.95
CA VAL A 45 -0.18 5.09 -5.57
C VAL A 45 -1.45 5.15 -4.72
N ALA A 46 -2.16 6.27 -4.76
CA ALA A 46 -3.42 6.47 -4.03
C ALA A 46 -4.47 5.43 -4.43
N ALA A 47 -4.55 5.07 -5.71
CA ALA A 47 -5.47 4.05 -6.19
C ALA A 47 -5.17 2.64 -5.68
N LYS A 48 -3.94 2.37 -5.20
CA LYS A 48 -3.57 1.10 -4.54
C LYS A 48 -3.89 1.08 -3.05
N SER A 49 -4.11 2.25 -2.44
CA SER A 49 -4.28 2.41 -0.99
C SER A 49 -5.28 1.44 -0.37
N PRO A 50 -6.49 1.19 -0.95
CA PRO A 50 -7.47 0.32 -0.30
C PRO A 50 -6.96 -1.09 0.02
N VAL A 51 -6.35 -1.77 -0.97
CA VAL A 51 -5.80 -3.12 -0.75
C VAL A 51 -4.52 -3.08 0.09
N LEU A 52 -3.72 -2.03 -0.02
CA LEU A 52 -2.54 -1.86 0.83
C LEU A 52 -2.90 -1.68 2.31
N GLN A 53 -4.01 -1.01 2.63
CA GLN A 53 -4.49 -0.89 4.02
C GLN A 53 -4.89 -2.25 4.59
N GLU A 54 -5.59 -3.09 3.81
CA GLU A 54 -5.93 -4.45 4.24
C GLU A 54 -4.67 -5.30 4.49
N VAL A 55 -3.67 -5.21 3.60
CA VAL A 55 -2.39 -5.90 3.75
C VAL A 55 -1.66 -5.43 5.00
N LEU A 56 -1.63 -4.12 5.25
CA LEU A 56 -0.97 -3.58 6.44
C LEU A 56 -1.71 -3.97 7.72
N HIS A 57 -3.04 -3.97 7.70
CA HIS A 57 -3.86 -4.43 8.81
C HIS A 57 -3.57 -5.90 9.15
N ALA A 58 -3.49 -6.76 8.13
CA ALA A 58 -3.12 -8.17 8.29
C ALA A 58 -1.71 -8.39 8.87
N SER A 59 -0.82 -7.41 8.75
CA SER A 59 0.53 -7.51 9.33
C SER A 59 0.53 -7.44 10.87
N GLY A 60 -0.41 -6.70 11.47
CA GLY A 60 -0.44 -6.42 12.91
C GLY A 60 0.79 -5.67 13.45
N ARG A 61 1.59 -5.03 12.60
CA ARG A 61 2.91 -4.45 12.97
C ARG A 61 2.91 -2.94 13.25
N PHE A 62 1.75 -2.27 13.11
CA PHE A 62 1.66 -0.82 13.21
C PHE A 62 0.61 -0.41 14.24
N SER A 63 0.92 0.63 14.99
CA SER A 63 -0.05 1.32 15.83
C SER A 63 -1.08 2.09 14.99
N PRO A 64 -2.25 2.44 15.54
CA PRO A 64 -3.24 3.25 14.83
C PRO A 64 -2.68 4.57 14.27
N THR A 65 -1.77 5.22 14.99
CA THR A 65 -1.11 6.46 14.56
C THR A 65 -0.17 6.22 13.37
N GLU A 66 0.59 5.14 13.39
CA GLU A 66 1.45 4.76 12.26
C GLU A 66 0.63 4.38 11.02
N PHE A 67 -0.51 3.69 11.21
CA PHE A 67 -1.46 3.41 10.14
C PHE A 67 -1.99 4.68 9.48
N ALA A 68 -2.48 5.63 10.27
CA ALA A 68 -2.98 6.90 9.77
C ALA A 68 -1.88 7.70 9.03
N THR A 69 -0.64 7.62 9.52
CA THR A 69 0.52 8.25 8.86
C THR A 69 0.81 7.61 7.50
N ILE A 70 0.83 6.28 7.42
CA ILE A 70 1.05 5.56 6.16
C ILE A 70 -0.08 5.84 5.16
N GLU A 71 -1.34 5.88 5.63
CA GLU A 71 -2.49 6.23 4.80
C GLU A 71 -2.39 7.65 4.24
N ALA A 72 -2.07 8.63 5.09
CA ALA A 72 -1.88 10.01 4.66
C ALA A 72 -0.76 10.14 3.61
N LEU A 73 0.37 9.43 3.80
CA LEU A 73 1.47 9.44 2.84
C LEU A 73 1.10 8.83 1.48
N ASN A 74 0.24 7.82 1.44
CA ASN A 74 -0.19 7.23 0.17
C ASN A 74 -1.25 8.07 -0.58
N ASN A 75 -1.90 9.00 0.11
CA ASN A 75 -2.98 9.83 -0.42
C ASN A 75 -2.57 11.29 -0.62
N ALA A 76 -1.40 11.70 -0.13
CA ALA A 76 -0.85 13.02 -0.40
C ALA A 76 -0.31 13.03 -1.84
N PRO A 77 -0.76 13.94 -2.71
CA PRO A 77 0.00 14.26 -3.91
C PRO A 77 1.38 14.75 -3.45
N ASP A 78 2.44 14.29 -4.09
CA ASP A 78 3.79 14.74 -3.78
C ASP A 78 3.77 16.27 -3.97
N ALA A 79 3.86 17.01 -2.87
CA ALA A 79 3.92 18.46 -2.92
C ALA A 79 5.34 18.81 -3.39
N GLY A 80 5.53 18.70 -4.71
CA GLY A 80 6.75 19.13 -5.39
C GLY A 80 7.09 20.60 -5.12
#